data_AF-A0A962M0U8-F1
#
_entry.id   AF-A0A962M0U8-F1
#
_cell.length_a   1.000
_cell.length_b   1.000
_cell.length_c   1.000
_cell.angle_alpha   90.00
_cell.angle_beta   90.00
_cell.angle_gamma   90.00
#
_symmetry.space_group_name_H-M   'P 1'
#
loop_
_entity.id
_entity.type
_entity.pdbx_description
1 polymer ?
#
loop_
_entity_poly.entity_id
_entity_poly.type
_entity_poly.pdbx_seq_one_letter_code
_entity_poly.pdbx_strand_id
1 'polypeptide(L)'
;ADYLRQTRGLKVGVVNLTMFRPFPGAELSRVLKGRKGVVVLERLDQPLAADLPLMREIRATLGKAMENGRDKHETPYPLLETYSALTDAPPLYSGSFGLGSRDLQPEGLIGAIENMLPGGSRKKQFYLSIDFLRDDPLTPKQEIHQDTIESGYPGVRALALHGSEN
;
A
#
# COMPACT_ATOMS: atom_id res chain seq x y z
N ALA A 1 8.22 9.72 8.25
CA ALA A 1 8.39 10.59 7.06
C ALA A 1 9.48 11.64 7.23
N ASP A 2 9.50 12.36 8.35
CA ASP A 2 10.53 13.38 8.59
C ASP A 2 11.93 12.80 8.67
N TYR A 3 12.08 11.65 9.34
CA TYR A 3 13.31 10.86 9.33
C TYR A 3 13.83 10.61 7.90
N LEU A 4 13.02 9.98 7.03
CA LEU A 4 13.41 9.70 5.63
C LEU A 4 13.69 10.96 4.80
N ARG A 5 13.03 12.08 5.11
CA ARG A 5 13.34 13.37 4.49
C ARG A 5 14.72 13.88 4.91
N GLN A 6 15.05 13.78 6.19
CA GLN A 6 16.28 14.29 6.78
C GLN A 6 17.49 13.41 6.45
N THR A 7 17.36 12.09 6.58
CA THR A 7 18.50 11.15 6.43
C THR A 7 18.71 10.68 5.01
N ARG A 8 17.64 10.59 4.21
CA ARG A 8 17.68 10.04 2.83
C ARG A 8 17.29 11.03 1.74
N GLY A 9 16.90 12.26 2.09
CA GLY A 9 16.45 13.27 1.13
C GLY A 9 15.18 12.90 0.36
N LEU A 10 14.42 11.89 0.81
CA LEU A 10 13.26 11.39 0.09
C LEU A 10 12.06 12.32 0.28
N LYS A 11 11.43 12.74 -0.82
CA LYS A 11 10.20 13.56 -0.80
C LYS A 11 8.97 12.71 -0.47
N VAL A 12 8.85 12.30 0.78
CA VAL A 12 7.73 11.50 1.30
C VAL A 12 6.77 12.35 2.14
N GLY A 13 5.49 12.04 2.02
CA GLY A 13 4.41 12.61 2.84
C GLY A 13 3.51 11.52 3.39
N VAL A 14 2.72 11.85 4.40
CA VAL A 14 1.74 10.95 5.02
C VAL A 14 0.38 11.63 4.98
N VAL A 15 -0.65 10.88 4.61
CA VAL A 15 -2.05 11.32 4.64
C VAL A 15 -2.75 10.46 5.70
N ASN A 16 -3.26 11.10 6.74
CA ASN A 16 -4.08 10.43 7.74
C ASN A 16 -5.57 10.56 7.36
N LEU A 17 -6.25 9.44 7.20
CA LEU A 17 -7.68 9.39 6.88
C LEU A 17 -8.49 9.32 8.17
N THR A 18 -9.03 10.46 8.59
CA THR A 18 -9.82 10.60 9.82
C THR A 18 -11.30 10.23 9.64
N MET A 19 -11.79 10.21 8.40
CA MET A 19 -13.18 9.89 8.07
C MET A 19 -13.22 8.95 6.87
N PHE A 20 -13.81 7.77 7.05
CA PHE A 20 -14.00 6.80 5.97
C PHE A 20 -15.35 6.98 5.25
N ARG A 21 -16.38 7.46 5.98
CA ARG A 21 -17.71 7.75 5.45
C ARG A 21 -18.27 9.04 6.06
N PRO A 22 -18.74 10.00 5.25
CA PRO A 22 -18.60 10.06 3.79
C PRO A 22 -17.13 10.01 3.34
N PHE A 23 -16.85 9.37 2.19
CA PHE A 23 -15.48 9.16 1.73
C PHE A 23 -14.90 10.46 1.15
N PRO A 24 -13.70 10.92 1.56
CA PRO A 24 -13.12 12.21 1.16
C PRO A 24 -12.46 12.14 -0.23
N GLY A 25 -13.23 11.79 -1.25
CA GLY A 25 -12.74 11.59 -2.62
C GLY A 25 -12.19 12.87 -3.25
N ALA A 26 -12.81 14.02 -2.99
CA ALA A 26 -12.38 15.32 -3.53
C ALA A 26 -10.95 15.65 -3.08
N GLU A 27 -10.70 15.58 -1.77
CA GLU A 27 -9.39 15.86 -1.17
C GLU A 27 -8.34 14.86 -1.62
N LEU A 28 -8.69 13.57 -1.65
CA LEU A 28 -7.77 12.53 -2.11
C LEU A 28 -7.41 12.70 -3.59
N SER A 29 -8.38 12.96 -4.47
CA SER A 29 -8.10 13.17 -5.90
C SER A 29 -7.08 14.29 -6.13
N ARG A 30 -7.17 15.39 -5.37
CA ARG A 30 -6.22 16.50 -5.43
C ARG A 30 -4.85 16.14 -4.87
N VAL A 31 -4.79 15.49 -3.70
CA VAL A 31 -3.52 15.17 -3.04
C VAL A 31 -2.72 14.09 -3.80
N LEU A 32 -3.41 13.15 -4.42
CA LEU A 32 -2.81 11.99 -5.10
C LEU A 32 -2.35 12.31 -6.54
N LYS A 33 -2.85 13.38 -7.16
CA LYS A 33 -2.53 13.71 -8.55
C LYS A 33 -1.03 13.94 -8.74
N GLY A 34 -0.45 13.26 -9.72
CA GLY A 34 0.95 13.39 -10.12
C GLY A 34 1.97 12.85 -9.11
N ARG A 35 1.55 12.07 -8.11
CA ARG A 35 2.49 11.43 -7.18
C ARG A 35 3.23 10.29 -7.87
N LYS A 36 4.49 10.05 -7.47
CA LYS A 36 5.34 9.01 -8.08
C LYS A 36 5.03 7.59 -7.60
N GLY A 37 4.28 7.47 -6.51
CA GLY A 37 3.88 6.21 -5.89
C GLY A 37 3.09 6.50 -4.63
N VAL A 38 2.09 5.67 -4.36
CA VAL A 38 1.22 5.78 -3.17
C VAL A 38 1.04 4.41 -2.58
N VAL A 39 1.38 4.27 -1.30
CA VAL A 39 1.06 3.11 -0.48
C VAL A 39 -0.17 3.41 0.36
N VAL A 40 -1.12 2.49 0.35
CA VAL A 40 -2.31 2.51 1.20
C VAL A 40 -2.14 1.40 2.22
N LEU A 41 -2.06 1.78 3.49
CA LEU A 41 -1.90 0.85 4.60
C LEU A 41 -3.24 0.64 5.30
N GLU A 42 -3.65 -0.61 5.46
CA GLU A 42 -4.90 -0.99 6.10
C GLU A 42 -4.65 -1.96 7.25
N ARG A 43 -5.36 -1.74 8.36
CA ARG A 43 -5.30 -2.64 9.52
C ARG A 43 -6.30 -3.78 9.38
N LEU A 44 -6.29 -4.41 8.21
CA LEU A 44 -7.23 -5.43 7.78
C LEU A 44 -6.54 -6.31 6.74
N ASP A 45 -6.94 -7.56 6.68
CA ASP A 45 -6.79 -8.37 5.49
C ASP A 45 -8.16 -8.94 5.11
N GLN A 46 -8.46 -8.98 3.82
CA GLN A 46 -9.70 -9.53 3.29
C GLN A 46 -9.37 -10.54 2.20
N PRO A 47 -9.19 -11.83 2.57
CA PRO A 47 -8.84 -12.87 1.61
C PRO A 47 -9.80 -12.90 0.42
N LEU A 48 -9.25 -13.15 -0.77
CA LEU A 48 -9.96 -13.24 -2.05
C LEU A 48 -10.60 -11.93 -2.55
N ALA A 49 -10.52 -10.83 -1.80
CA ALA A 49 -10.93 -9.53 -2.31
C ALA A 49 -9.94 -9.05 -3.38
N ALA A 50 -10.45 -8.41 -4.44
CA ALA A 50 -9.60 -7.82 -5.47
C ALA A 50 -8.71 -6.69 -4.90
N ASP A 51 -9.26 -5.89 -4.00
CA ASP A 51 -8.56 -4.87 -3.24
C ASP A 51 -9.18 -4.76 -1.83
N LEU A 52 -8.36 -4.32 -0.88
CA LEU A 52 -8.81 -3.98 0.46
C LEU A 52 -9.72 -2.71 0.43
N PRO A 53 -10.60 -2.52 1.43
CA PRO A 53 -11.65 -1.50 1.39
C PRO A 53 -11.17 -0.08 1.09
N LEU A 54 -10.09 0.39 1.73
CA LEU A 54 -9.61 1.75 1.50
C LEU A 54 -8.94 1.88 0.13
N MET A 55 -8.13 0.89 -0.27
CA MET A 55 -7.54 0.84 -1.61
C MET A 55 -8.63 0.89 -2.69
N ARG A 56 -9.73 0.14 -2.50
CA ARG A 56 -10.86 0.12 -3.44
C ARG A 56 -11.51 1.50 -3.61
N GLU A 57 -11.75 2.21 -2.51
CA GLU A 57 -12.31 3.58 -2.59
C GLU A 57 -11.35 4.57 -3.26
N ILE A 58 -10.04 4.45 -3.00
CA ILE A 58 -9.01 5.27 -3.66
C ILE A 58 -8.99 4.98 -5.16
N ARG A 59 -8.98 3.71 -5.57
CA ARG A 59 -9.04 3.32 -6.99
C ARG A 59 -10.30 3.83 -7.67
N ALA A 60 -11.45 3.71 -7.03
CA ALA A 60 -12.71 4.25 -7.56
C ALA A 60 -12.64 5.78 -7.72
N THR A 61 -12.03 6.49 -6.75
CA THR A 61 -11.82 7.93 -6.83
C THR A 61 -10.91 8.32 -7.99
N LEU A 62 -9.78 7.61 -8.18
CA LEU A 62 -8.88 7.87 -9.31
C LEU A 62 -9.52 7.53 -10.65
N GLY A 63 -10.30 6.46 -10.73
CA GLY A 63 -11.06 6.10 -11.93
C GLY A 63 -12.02 7.21 -12.35
N LYS A 64 -12.82 7.72 -11.41
CA LYS A 64 -13.73 8.86 -11.64
C LYS A 64 -12.98 10.14 -12.02
N ALA A 65 -11.84 10.41 -11.39
CA ALA A 65 -10.98 11.55 -11.74
C ALA A 65 -10.42 11.43 -13.17
N MET A 66 -10.12 10.22 -13.64
CA MET A 66 -9.72 9.96 -15.02
C MET A 66 -10.89 10.08 -16.00
N GLU A 67 -12.10 9.69 -15.60
CA GLU A 67 -13.31 9.91 -16.40
C GLU A 67 -13.54 11.40 -16.69
N ASN A 68 -13.30 12.29 -15.70
CA ASN A 68 -13.31 13.74 -15.91
C ASN A 68 -12.30 14.21 -16.99
N GLY A 69 -11.20 13.50 -17.17
CA GLY A 69 -10.17 13.86 -18.15
C GLY A 69 -10.41 13.30 -19.55
N ARG A 70 -11.45 12.46 -19.74
CA ARG A 70 -11.71 11.74 -20.98
C ARG A 70 -12.37 12.60 -22.05
N ASP A 71 -13.31 13.46 -21.67
CA ASP A 71 -13.95 14.44 -22.54
C ASP A 71 -13.60 15.86 -22.07
N LYS A 72 -13.24 16.75 -22.99
CA LYS A 72 -12.89 18.14 -22.66
C LYS A 72 -14.12 19.01 -22.39
N HIS A 73 -15.31 18.54 -22.77
CA HIS A 73 -16.56 19.27 -22.68
C HIS A 73 -17.47 18.77 -21.55
N GLU A 74 -17.13 17.63 -20.93
CA GLU A 74 -17.93 17.02 -19.86
C GLU A 74 -17.07 16.77 -18.62
N THR A 75 -17.62 17.04 -17.43
CA THR A 75 -16.98 16.77 -16.14
C THR A 75 -18.00 16.11 -15.22
N PRO A 76 -18.22 14.79 -15.35
CA PRO A 76 -19.30 14.08 -14.66
C PRO A 76 -19.13 14.08 -13.13
N TYR A 77 -17.91 14.24 -12.63
CA TYR A 77 -17.60 14.31 -11.20
C TYR A 77 -16.97 15.66 -10.83
N PRO A 78 -17.76 16.75 -10.75
CA PRO A 78 -17.24 18.12 -10.63
C PRO A 78 -16.48 18.42 -9.33
N LEU A 79 -16.66 17.59 -8.29
CA LEU A 79 -15.95 17.71 -7.02
C LEU A 79 -14.58 17.03 -7.03
N LEU A 80 -14.28 16.21 -8.04
CA LEU A 80 -13.00 15.53 -8.17
C LEU A 80 -12.06 16.29 -9.08
N GLU A 81 -10.77 16.23 -8.76
CA GLU A 81 -9.72 16.73 -9.64
C GLU A 81 -9.74 16.00 -10.99
N THR A 82 -9.44 16.69 -12.08
CA THR A 82 -9.42 16.11 -13.43
C THR A 82 -8.06 15.49 -13.74
N TYR A 83 -8.01 14.21 -14.10
CA TYR A 83 -6.77 13.51 -14.46
C TYR A 83 -6.74 13.33 -15.98
N SER A 84 -5.96 14.16 -16.67
CA SER A 84 -5.92 14.23 -18.15
C SER A 84 -4.79 13.41 -18.76
N ALA A 85 -3.83 12.95 -17.96
CA ALA A 85 -2.72 12.10 -18.39
C ALA A 85 -2.61 10.84 -17.52
N LEU A 86 -2.09 9.74 -18.09
CA LEU A 86 -1.81 8.52 -17.31
C LEU A 86 -0.87 8.80 -16.12
N THR A 87 0.03 9.76 -16.26
CA THR A 87 0.97 10.18 -15.21
C THR A 87 0.31 10.95 -14.07
N ASP A 88 -0.93 11.41 -14.23
CA ASP A 88 -1.70 12.02 -13.14
C ASP A 88 -2.09 10.96 -12.10
N ALA A 89 -2.33 9.72 -12.53
CA ALA A 89 -2.64 8.60 -11.65
C ALA A 89 -1.34 7.94 -11.12
N PRO A 90 -1.06 7.99 -9.81
CA PRO A 90 0.11 7.35 -9.25
C PRO A 90 0.01 5.82 -9.28
N PRO A 91 1.13 5.09 -9.41
CA PRO A 91 1.15 3.67 -9.08
C PRO A 91 0.72 3.45 -7.63
N LEU A 92 -0.32 2.63 -7.45
CA LEU A 92 -0.85 2.27 -6.14
C LEU A 92 -0.25 0.96 -5.63
N TYR A 93 -0.04 0.90 -4.32
CA TYR A 93 0.48 -0.23 -3.56
C TYR A 93 -0.38 -0.42 -2.31
N SER A 94 -0.73 -1.65 -1.96
CA SER A 94 -1.59 -1.97 -0.82
C SER A 94 -0.78 -2.77 0.20
N GLY A 95 -0.84 -2.36 1.47
CA GLY A 95 -0.15 -3.02 2.56
C GLY A 95 -1.08 -3.32 3.72
N SER A 96 -1.06 -4.56 4.20
CA SER A 96 -1.77 -4.98 5.41
C SER A 96 -0.83 -4.91 6.62
N PHE A 97 -1.32 -4.42 7.75
CA PHE A 97 -0.53 -4.36 8.98
C PHE A 97 -1.39 -4.54 10.23
N GLY A 98 -0.75 -4.70 11.38
CA GLY A 98 -1.42 -4.59 12.69
C GLY A 98 -2.51 -5.61 12.98
N LEU A 99 -2.53 -6.73 12.24
CA LEU A 99 -3.47 -7.84 12.40
C LEU A 99 -3.27 -8.50 13.76
N GLY A 100 -4.36 -8.69 14.52
CA GLY A 100 -4.29 -9.32 15.84
C GLY A 100 -3.43 -8.54 16.85
N SER A 101 -3.43 -7.21 16.78
CA SER A 101 -2.61 -6.34 17.64
C SER A 101 -1.10 -6.49 17.48
N ARG A 102 -0.64 -7.06 16.36
CA ARG A 102 0.77 -6.99 15.96
C ARG A 102 1.22 -5.52 15.91
N ASP A 103 2.41 -5.24 16.43
CA ASP A 103 2.97 -3.89 16.36
C ASP A 103 3.48 -3.58 14.94
N LEU A 104 3.33 -2.33 14.49
CA LEU A 104 3.87 -1.85 13.23
C LEU A 104 5.25 -1.25 13.48
N GLN A 105 6.29 -1.96 13.08
CA GLN A 105 7.67 -1.51 13.27
C GLN A 105 8.03 -0.38 12.29
N PRO A 106 8.92 0.56 12.69
CA PRO A 106 9.46 1.57 11.78
C PRO A 106 10.06 0.98 10.50
N GLU A 107 10.75 -0.16 10.63
CA GLU A 107 11.29 -0.95 9.52
C GLU A 107 10.26 -1.31 8.45
N GLY A 108 9.06 -1.74 8.86
CA GLY A 108 7.97 -2.03 7.93
C GLY A 108 7.54 -0.78 7.13
N LEU A 109 7.49 0.38 7.77
CA LEU A 109 7.19 1.65 7.08
C LEU A 109 8.30 2.05 6.10
N ILE A 110 9.56 1.82 6.47
CA ILE A 110 10.72 2.05 5.59
C ILE A 110 10.64 1.13 4.38
N GLY A 111 10.43 -0.17 4.59
CA GLY A 111 10.26 -1.16 3.52
C GLY A 111 9.12 -0.81 2.57
N ALA A 112 7.99 -0.33 3.09
CA ALA A 112 6.86 0.13 2.28
C ALA A 112 7.25 1.30 1.34
N ILE A 113 8.06 2.26 1.81
CA ILE A 113 8.56 3.35 0.99
C ILE A 113 9.58 2.84 -0.05
N GLU A 114 10.54 2.02 0.38
CA GLU A 114 11.58 1.46 -0.49
C GLU A 114 11.00 0.64 -1.65
N ASN A 115 9.97 -0.15 -1.37
CA ASN A 115 9.21 -0.90 -2.36
C ASN A 115 8.66 -0.01 -3.50
N MET A 116 8.38 1.27 -3.22
CA MET A 116 7.87 2.24 -4.20
C MET A 116 8.97 3.07 -4.88
N LEU A 117 10.23 2.96 -4.48
CA LEU A 117 11.31 3.72 -5.10
C LEU A 117 11.77 3.09 -6.42
N PRO A 118 12.45 3.86 -7.30
CA PRO A 118 13.17 3.27 -8.43
C PRO A 118 14.13 2.17 -7.94
N GLY A 119 14.11 1.00 -8.58
CA GLY A 119 14.88 -0.17 -8.16
C GLY A 119 14.26 -1.00 -7.03
N GLY A 120 13.20 -0.53 -6.38
CA GLY A 120 12.43 -1.32 -5.41
C GLY A 120 11.68 -2.47 -6.07
N SER A 121 11.25 -3.47 -5.28
CA SER A 121 10.59 -4.68 -5.80
C SER A 121 9.20 -4.43 -6.42
N ARG A 122 8.61 -3.24 -6.20
CA ARG A 122 7.30 -2.81 -6.71
C ARG A 122 6.16 -3.80 -6.41
N LYS A 123 6.26 -4.53 -5.31
CA LYS A 123 5.26 -5.50 -4.85
C LYS A 123 3.94 -4.79 -4.57
N LYS A 124 2.87 -5.17 -5.29
CA LYS A 124 1.57 -4.48 -5.26
C LYS A 124 0.75 -4.72 -4.01
N GLN A 125 0.88 -5.90 -3.41
CA GLN A 125 0.20 -6.32 -2.19
C GLN A 125 1.24 -6.95 -1.26
N PHE A 126 1.27 -6.54 -0.01
CA PHE A 126 2.24 -7.03 0.97
C PHE A 126 1.75 -6.89 2.41
N TYR A 127 2.46 -7.54 3.32
CA TYR A 127 2.22 -7.48 4.76
C TYR A 127 3.43 -6.86 5.46
N LEU A 128 3.18 -5.98 6.41
CA LEU A 128 4.21 -5.33 7.22
C LEU A 128 4.26 -5.94 8.62
N SER A 129 5.48 -6.14 9.14
CA SER A 129 5.73 -6.67 10.48
C SER A 129 5.14 -8.09 10.70
N ILE A 130 4.98 -8.85 9.61
CA ILE A 130 4.52 -10.23 9.62
C ILE A 130 5.46 -11.10 8.81
N ASP A 131 6.12 -12.04 9.49
CA ASP A 131 6.77 -13.17 8.87
C ASP A 131 5.82 -14.36 8.87
N PHE A 132 5.53 -14.87 7.67
CA PHE A 132 4.73 -16.08 7.51
C PHE A 132 5.54 -17.33 7.80
N LEU A 133 6.83 -17.31 7.46
CA LEU A 133 7.81 -18.37 7.72
C LEU A 133 9.06 -17.72 8.33
N ARG A 134 9.55 -18.25 9.44
CA ARG A 134 10.81 -17.79 10.04
C ARG A 134 12.01 -18.32 9.27
N ASP A 135 13.09 -17.54 9.29
CA ASP A 135 14.37 -17.97 8.72
C ASP A 135 15.10 -18.95 9.64
N ASP A 136 14.98 -18.77 10.97
CA ASP A 136 15.55 -19.67 11.98
C ASP A 136 14.44 -20.30 12.85
N PRO A 137 13.98 -21.54 12.54
CA PRO A 137 12.98 -22.23 13.34
C PRO A 137 13.58 -22.69 14.68
N LEU A 138 12.90 -22.39 15.79
CA LEU A 138 13.40 -22.68 17.14
C LEU A 138 13.42 -24.18 17.47
N THR A 139 12.66 -25.00 16.73
CA THR A 139 12.53 -26.44 16.97
C THR A 139 12.31 -27.20 15.66
N PRO A 140 12.67 -28.51 15.58
CA PRO A 140 12.36 -29.35 14.43
C PRO A 140 10.85 -29.46 14.14
N LYS A 141 10.00 -29.38 15.17
CA LYS A 141 8.54 -29.38 14.98
C LYS A 141 8.07 -28.10 14.29
N GLN A 142 8.72 -26.97 14.57
CA GLN A 142 8.41 -25.71 13.91
C GLN A 142 8.83 -25.74 12.43
N GLU A 143 9.99 -26.32 12.12
CA GLU A 143 10.45 -26.52 10.75
C GLU A 143 9.43 -27.32 9.93
N ILE A 144 9.03 -28.50 10.41
CA ILE A 144 8.00 -29.34 9.74
C ILE A 144 6.66 -28.59 9.59
N HIS A 145 6.28 -27.79 10.58
CA HIS A 145 5.06 -26.99 10.50
C HIS A 145 5.16 -25.91 9.41
N GLN A 146 6.31 -25.25 9.27
CA GLN A 146 6.57 -24.29 8.21
C GLN A 146 6.54 -24.93 6.83
N ASP A 147 7.09 -26.14 6.67
CA ASP A 147 7.00 -26.91 5.42
C ASP A 147 5.55 -27.17 5.02
N THR A 148 4.69 -27.46 6.01
CA THR A 148 3.25 -27.64 5.79
C THR A 148 2.59 -26.35 5.31
N ILE A 149 2.96 -25.20 5.90
CA ILE A 149 2.45 -23.89 5.48
C ILE A 149 2.92 -23.57 4.06
N GLU A 150 4.19 -23.75 3.75
CA GLU A 150 4.75 -23.44 2.42
C GLU A 150 4.17 -24.35 1.33
N SER A 151 3.95 -25.63 1.64
CA SER A 151 3.28 -26.56 0.74
C SER A 151 1.82 -26.18 0.47
N GLY A 152 1.10 -25.73 1.51
CA GLY A 152 -0.30 -25.28 1.37
C GLY A 152 -0.46 -23.90 0.74
N TYR A 153 0.53 -23.03 0.92
CA TYR A 153 0.55 -21.65 0.41
C TYR A 153 1.90 -21.35 -0.25
N PRO A 154 2.13 -21.86 -1.49
CA PRO A 154 3.37 -21.61 -2.20
C PRO A 154 3.66 -20.11 -2.35
N GLY A 155 4.88 -19.69 -1.98
CA GLY A 155 5.30 -18.29 -2.09
C GLY A 155 4.83 -17.37 -0.95
N VAL A 156 4.22 -17.90 0.11
CA VAL A 156 3.74 -17.11 1.26
C VAL A 156 4.83 -16.25 1.92
N ARG A 157 6.09 -16.73 1.93
CA ARG A 157 7.25 -15.96 2.40
C ARG A 157 7.37 -14.63 1.66
N ALA A 158 7.13 -14.63 0.36
CA ALA A 158 7.22 -13.45 -0.48
C ALA A 158 6.07 -12.46 -0.26
N LEU A 159 5.11 -12.71 0.63
CA LEU A 159 4.08 -11.73 0.98
C LEU A 159 4.56 -10.73 2.05
N ALA A 160 5.53 -11.14 2.88
CA ALA A 160 6.18 -10.23 3.83
C ALA A 160 7.01 -9.18 3.08
N LEU A 161 7.04 -7.96 3.61
CA LEU A 161 7.90 -6.89 3.11
C LEU A 161 8.73 -6.33 4.27
N HIS A 162 10.04 -6.31 4.05
CA HIS A 162 11.03 -5.84 4.99
C HIS A 162 11.67 -4.53 4.52
N GLY A 163 12.07 -3.72 5.50
CA GLY A 163 12.87 -2.53 5.28
C GLY A 163 14.36 -2.84 5.37
N SER A 164 15.18 -1.95 4.79
CA SER A 164 16.64 -2.05 4.89
C SER A 164 17.22 -1.75 6.27
N GLU A 165 16.46 -1.11 7.16
CA GLU A 165 16.94 -0.71 8.49
C GLU A 165 15.83 -0.73 9.55
N ASN A 166 16.27 -1.01 10.79
CA ASN A 166 15.59 -0.76 12.06
C ASN A 166 16.63 -0.51 13.15
#